data_AF-A0A354R8Q7-F1
#
_entry.id   AF-A0A354R8Q7-F1
#
_cell.length_a   1.000
_cell.length_b   1.000
_cell.length_c   1.000
_cell.angle_alpha   90.00
_cell.angle_beta   90.00
_cell.angle_gamma   90.00
#
_symmetry.space_group_name_H-M   'P 1'
#
loop_
_entity.id
_entity.type
_entity.pdbx_description
1 polymer ?
#
loop_
_entity_poly.entity_id
_entity_poly.type
_entity_poly.pdbx_seq_one_letter_code
_entity_poly.pdbx_strand_id
1 'polypeptide(L)'
;MRLTIPFSTAQESVTGIDLGLFGRSKYFEGIQLNLLRSDVKDELSGMQIGVYNTAAQADAFGLQVGLWNEAGRLNGVQCALINTVGEMSGIQIGLVNRAEELYGFQIGAINIIRDAEFRFFPFVNIGF
;
A
#
# COMPACT_ATOMS: atom_id res chain seq x y z
N MET A 1 0.03 -22.84 -4.71
CA MET A 1 0.28 -22.26 -6.05
C MET A 1 -1.04 -22.20 -6.80
N ARG A 2 -1.54 -21.01 -7.12
CA ARG A 2 -2.65 -20.88 -8.07
C ARG A 2 -2.29 -19.82 -9.11
N LEU A 3 -2.46 -20.18 -10.38
CA LEU A 3 -2.32 -19.31 -11.53
C LEU A 3 -3.73 -18.74 -11.78
N THR A 4 -3.98 -17.50 -11.37
CA THR A 4 -5.28 -16.85 -11.60
C THR A 4 -5.21 -16.04 -12.89
N ILE A 5 -6.21 -16.26 -13.75
CA ILE A 5 -6.41 -15.73 -15.11
C ILE A 5 -6.91 -14.25 -15.01
N PRO A 6 -6.89 -13.44 -16.10
CA PRO A 6 -6.87 -11.96 -16.09
C PRO A 6 -8.11 -11.23 -15.56
N PHE A 7 -9.10 -11.94 -15.00
CA PHE A 7 -10.30 -11.40 -14.36
C PHE A 7 -10.55 -12.12 -13.03
N SER A 8 -9.96 -11.63 -11.94
CA SER A 8 -10.21 -12.13 -10.58
C SER A 8 -11.32 -11.30 -9.93
N THR A 9 -12.56 -11.82 -9.91
CA THR A 9 -13.69 -11.20 -9.21
C THR A 9 -13.88 -11.87 -7.85
N ALA A 10 -13.69 -11.09 -6.78
CA ALA A 10 -14.10 -11.37 -5.40
C ALA A 10 -13.65 -12.74 -4.86
N GLN A 11 -12.36 -12.90 -4.61
CA GLN A 11 -11.83 -14.05 -3.88
C GLN A 11 -11.76 -13.73 -2.38
N GLU A 12 -12.33 -14.62 -1.55
CA GLU A 12 -12.37 -14.45 -0.10
C GLU A 12 -10.96 -14.53 0.48
N SER A 13 -10.20 -15.60 0.29
CA SER A 13 -8.78 -15.67 0.71
C SER A 13 -7.90 -16.24 -0.39
N VAL A 14 -6.82 -15.53 -0.74
CA VAL A 14 -5.85 -15.98 -1.76
C VAL A 14 -4.47 -16.10 -1.13
N THR A 15 -3.98 -17.33 -0.96
CA THR A 15 -2.60 -17.57 -0.51
C THR A 15 -1.72 -18.01 -1.69
N GLY A 16 -0.78 -17.17 -2.11
CA GLY A 16 0.17 -17.49 -3.17
C GLY A 16 0.61 -16.30 -4.04
N ILE A 17 0.66 -16.52 -5.35
CA ILE A 17 1.05 -15.50 -6.33
C ILE A 17 -0.19 -15.19 -7.16
N ASP A 18 -0.58 -13.92 -7.22
CA ASP A 18 -1.69 -13.43 -8.04
C ASP A 18 -1.12 -12.50 -9.11
N LEU A 19 -1.42 -12.79 -10.37
CA LEU A 19 -0.86 -12.14 -11.55
C LEU A 19 -2.02 -11.71 -12.43
N GLY A 20 -2.22 -10.41 -12.63
CA GLY A 20 -3.39 -9.93 -13.35
C GLY A 20 -3.21 -8.55 -13.97
N LEU A 21 -4.21 -8.14 -14.75
CA LEU A 21 -4.39 -6.71 -15.07
C LEU A 21 -5.16 -6.02 -13.94
N PHE A 22 -6.19 -6.70 -13.43
CA PHE A 22 -7.04 -6.26 -12.33
C PHE A 22 -7.13 -7.36 -11.27
N GLY A 23 -6.84 -7.02 -10.02
CA GLY A 23 -7.01 -7.92 -8.88
C GLY A 23 -7.97 -7.31 -7.86
N ARG A 24 -8.94 -8.11 -7.40
CA ARG A 24 -9.85 -7.72 -6.32
C ARG A 24 -10.07 -8.87 -5.34
N SER A 25 -9.61 -8.68 -4.11
CA SER A 25 -9.64 -9.71 -3.07
C SER A 25 -10.10 -9.12 -1.73
N LYS A 26 -10.66 -9.94 -0.84
CA LYS A 26 -10.93 -9.50 0.54
C LYS A 26 -9.76 -9.77 1.45
N TYR A 27 -9.27 -11.01 1.47
CA TYR A 27 -8.08 -11.46 2.16
C TYR A 27 -7.04 -11.92 1.14
N PHE A 28 -5.82 -11.40 1.23
CA PHE A 28 -4.72 -11.75 0.32
C PHE A 28 -3.44 -12.01 1.11
N GLU A 29 -2.81 -13.15 0.85
CA GLU A 29 -1.55 -13.55 1.46
C GLU A 29 -0.56 -13.98 0.37
N GLY A 30 0.57 -13.29 0.24
CA GLY A 30 1.64 -13.63 -0.71
C GLY A 30 2.01 -12.47 -1.64
N ILE A 31 2.14 -12.73 -2.95
CA ILE A 31 2.68 -11.75 -3.91
C ILE A 31 1.63 -11.43 -4.98
N GLN A 32 1.11 -10.20 -4.95
CA GLN A 32 0.20 -9.66 -5.94
C GLN A 32 0.96 -8.82 -6.96
N LEU A 33 0.86 -9.19 -8.23
CA LEU A 33 1.46 -8.52 -9.37
C LEU A 33 0.35 -8.14 -10.35
N ASN A 34 -0.27 -6.97 -10.14
CA ASN A 34 -1.35 -6.48 -10.99
C ASN A 34 -0.90 -5.26 -11.80
N LEU A 35 -0.96 -5.33 -13.13
CA LEU A 35 -0.45 -4.24 -13.96
C LEU A 35 -1.24 -2.93 -13.82
N LEU A 36 -2.56 -2.98 -13.66
CA LEU A 36 -3.41 -1.78 -13.68
C LEU A 36 -3.93 -1.41 -12.30
N ARG A 37 -4.65 -2.33 -11.64
CA ARG A 37 -5.32 -2.05 -10.36
C ARG A 37 -5.38 -3.26 -9.43
N SER A 38 -5.03 -3.03 -8.17
CA SER A 38 -5.24 -3.97 -7.05
C SER A 38 -6.18 -3.33 -6.03
N ASP A 39 -7.24 -4.04 -5.64
CA ASP A 39 -8.18 -3.63 -4.58
C ASP A 39 -8.29 -4.73 -3.52
N VAL A 40 -7.84 -4.43 -2.30
CA VAL A 40 -7.94 -5.33 -1.14
C VAL A 40 -8.78 -4.69 -0.05
N LYS A 41 -9.76 -5.42 0.47
CA LYS A 41 -10.80 -4.84 1.34
C LYS A 41 -10.60 -5.06 2.83
N ASP A 42 -10.12 -6.23 3.26
CA ASP A 42 -10.02 -6.58 4.69
C ASP A 42 -8.56 -6.77 5.12
N GLU A 43 -7.83 -7.70 4.52
CA GLU A 43 -6.47 -8.02 4.97
C GLU A 43 -5.54 -8.28 3.80
N LEU A 44 -4.37 -7.65 3.86
CA LEU A 44 -3.27 -7.90 2.94
C LEU A 44 -2.04 -8.30 3.74
N SER A 45 -1.50 -9.48 3.51
CA SER A 45 -0.23 -9.92 4.06
C SER A 45 0.73 -10.33 2.94
N GLY A 46 1.61 -9.42 2.53
CA GLY A 46 2.65 -9.70 1.55
C GLY A 46 3.02 -8.51 0.66
N MET A 47 3.25 -8.78 -0.61
CA MET A 47 3.73 -7.78 -1.57
C MET A 47 2.64 -7.44 -2.59
N GLN A 48 2.36 -6.16 -2.82
CA GLN A 48 1.57 -5.69 -3.96
C GLN A 48 2.43 -4.86 -4.89
N ILE A 49 2.43 -5.21 -6.17
CA ILE A 49 3.11 -4.45 -7.20
C ILE A 49 2.09 -4.15 -8.30
N GLY A 50 1.87 -2.87 -8.57
CA GLY A 50 0.91 -2.44 -9.58
C GLY A 50 0.80 -0.93 -9.73
N VAL A 51 0.16 -0.46 -10.80
CA VAL A 51 0.04 0.99 -11.05
C VAL A 51 -0.78 1.70 -9.97
N TYR A 52 -1.94 1.15 -9.62
CA TYR A 52 -2.83 1.67 -8.58
C TYR A 52 -3.16 0.58 -7.56
N ASN A 53 -2.65 0.71 -6.33
CA ASN A 53 -2.95 -0.21 -5.24
C ASN A 53 -3.83 0.51 -4.21
N THR A 54 -4.98 -0.07 -3.91
CA THR A 54 -5.89 0.42 -2.87
C THR A 54 -6.18 -0.65 -1.83
N ALA A 55 -5.99 -0.28 -0.57
CA ALA A 55 -6.22 -1.05 0.64
C ALA A 55 -6.87 -0.15 1.72
N ALA A 56 -7.72 0.79 1.31
CA ALA A 56 -8.24 1.87 2.17
C ALA A 56 -9.03 1.39 3.40
N GLN A 57 -9.65 0.21 3.36
CA GLN A 57 -10.37 -0.39 4.49
C GLN A 57 -9.66 -1.61 5.08
N ALA A 58 -8.50 -1.97 4.53
CA ALA A 58 -7.79 -3.18 4.88
C ALA A 58 -6.61 -2.89 5.80
N ASP A 59 -6.27 -3.85 6.65
CA ASP A 59 -4.98 -3.90 7.32
C ASP A 59 -3.97 -4.50 6.35
N ALA A 60 -3.03 -3.66 5.89
CA ALA A 60 -1.96 -4.09 5.02
C ALA A 60 -0.68 -4.35 5.82
N PHE A 61 -0.06 -5.48 5.56
CA PHE A 61 1.20 -5.93 6.13
C PHE A 61 2.12 -6.32 4.98
N GLY A 62 3.27 -5.66 4.88
CA GLY A 62 4.29 -5.95 3.88
C GLY A 62 4.62 -4.79 2.97
N LEU A 63 4.72 -5.03 1.65
CA LEU A 63 5.34 -4.09 0.71
C LEU A 63 4.40 -3.72 -0.44
N GLN A 64 4.13 -2.43 -0.63
CA GLN A 64 3.33 -1.92 -1.74
C GLN A 64 4.19 -1.09 -2.68
N VAL A 65 4.23 -1.45 -3.96
CA VAL A 65 4.99 -0.73 -5.00
C VAL A 65 4.06 -0.32 -6.13
N GLY A 66 4.08 0.95 -6.51
CA GLY A 66 3.22 1.43 -7.59
C GLY A 66 3.44 2.86 -8.05
N LEU A 67 2.48 3.41 -8.80
CA LEU A 67 2.43 4.85 -9.06
C LEU A 67 1.59 5.56 -8.00
N TRP A 68 0.51 4.91 -7.57
CA TRP A 68 -0.37 5.38 -6.51
C TRP A 68 -0.66 4.24 -5.53
N ASN A 69 -0.31 4.44 -4.27
CA ASN A 69 -0.64 3.53 -3.18
C ASN A 69 -1.57 4.25 -2.20
N GLU A 70 -2.66 3.57 -1.84
CA GLU A 70 -3.63 4.04 -0.86
C GLU A 70 -3.92 2.92 0.14
N ALA A 71 -3.81 3.19 1.44
CA ALA A 71 -4.08 2.20 2.49
C ALA A 71 -4.78 2.83 3.70
N GLY A 72 -5.60 2.05 4.42
CA GLY A 72 -6.16 2.47 5.70
C GLY A 72 -5.09 2.43 6.78
N ARG A 73 -4.63 1.21 7.07
CA ARG A 73 -3.48 0.95 7.94
C ARG A 73 -2.46 0.12 7.18
N LEU A 74 -1.19 0.52 7.22
CA LEU A 74 -0.09 -0.23 6.61
C LEU A 74 1.06 -0.42 7.59
N ASN A 75 1.48 -1.67 7.75
CA ASN A 75 2.69 -2.06 8.47
C ASN A 75 3.71 -2.61 7.47
N GLY A 76 4.73 -1.84 7.13
CA GLY A 76 5.83 -2.26 6.25
C GLY A 76 6.37 -1.14 5.37
N VAL A 77 6.44 -1.35 4.06
CA VAL A 77 7.09 -0.41 3.12
C VAL A 77 6.17 -0.04 1.97
N GLN A 78 6.00 1.25 1.74
CA GLN A 78 5.26 1.80 0.60
C GLN A 78 6.23 2.51 -0.33
N CYS A 79 6.21 2.19 -1.62
CA CYS A 79 7.03 2.84 -2.64
C CYS A 79 6.17 3.22 -3.84
N ALA A 80 5.87 4.50 -4.03
CA ALA A 80 5.11 4.99 -5.17
C ALA A 80 5.36 6.47 -5.44
N LEU A 81 4.88 7.00 -6.57
CA LEU A 81 4.92 8.46 -6.76
C LEU A 81 4.07 9.17 -5.72
N ILE A 82 2.89 8.62 -5.43
CA ILE A 82 1.97 9.14 -4.43
C ILE A 82 1.61 8.01 -3.46
N ASN A 83 1.96 8.18 -2.20
CA ASN A 83 1.55 7.30 -1.10
C ASN A 83 0.57 8.06 -0.22
N THR A 84 -0.58 7.45 0.05
CA THR A 84 -1.57 7.96 1.01
C THR A 84 -1.96 6.84 1.97
N VAL A 85 -1.85 7.10 3.26
CA VAL A 85 -2.19 6.13 4.28
C VAL A 85 -2.84 6.81 5.47
N GLY A 86 -3.78 6.15 6.15
CA GLY A 86 -4.29 6.61 7.43
C GLY A 86 -3.19 6.44 8.49
N GLU A 87 -2.95 5.20 8.89
CA GLU A 87 -1.93 4.84 9.88
C GLU A 87 -0.78 4.07 9.22
N MET A 88 0.44 4.62 9.30
CA MET A 88 1.63 3.98 8.75
C MET A 88 2.58 3.54 9.85
N SER A 89 2.99 2.28 9.83
CA SER A 89 4.14 1.78 10.60
C SER A 89 5.21 1.27 9.65
N GLY A 90 6.30 2.01 9.50
CA GLY A 90 7.44 1.62 8.65
C GLY A 90 7.93 2.75 7.74
N ILE A 91 8.15 2.46 6.44
CA ILE A 91 8.82 3.39 5.53
C ILE A 91 7.95 3.71 4.31
N GLN A 92 7.70 4.98 4.03
CA GLN A 92 7.13 5.42 2.75
C GLN A 92 8.19 6.10 1.90
N ILE A 93 8.25 5.75 0.62
CA ILE A 93 9.19 6.30 -0.35
C ILE A 93 8.38 6.78 -1.55
N GLY A 94 8.52 8.05 -1.92
CA GLY A 94 7.76 8.60 -3.03
C GLY A 94 8.02 10.05 -3.36
N LEU A 95 7.30 10.60 -4.35
CA LEU A 95 7.33 12.05 -4.57
C LEU A 95 6.46 12.77 -3.56
N VAL A 96 5.28 12.21 -3.29
CA VAL A 96 4.32 12.72 -2.32
C VAL A 96 3.95 11.60 -1.36
N ASN A 97 4.25 11.79 -0.07
CA ASN A 97 3.86 10.89 0.99
C ASN A 97 2.89 11.62 1.92
N ARG A 98 1.77 10.97 2.24
CA ARG A 98 0.77 11.50 3.17
C ARG A 98 0.35 10.41 4.14
N ALA A 99 0.49 10.69 5.43
CA ALA A 99 -0.03 9.89 6.52
C ALA A 99 -0.95 10.73 7.42
N GLU A 100 -1.98 10.13 8.02
CA GLU A 100 -2.63 10.75 9.18
C GLU A 100 -1.74 10.55 10.41
N GLU A 101 -1.35 9.30 10.70
CA GLU A 101 -0.40 8.90 11.74
C GLU A 101 0.79 8.13 11.12
N LEU A 102 2.00 8.39 11.62
CA LEU A 102 3.22 7.75 11.13
C LEU A 102 4.08 7.28 12.30
N TYR A 103 4.47 6.00 12.28
CA TYR A 103 5.47 5.36 13.13
C TYR A 103 6.61 4.85 12.24
N GLY A 104 7.57 5.72 11.93
CA GLY A 104 8.71 5.41 11.07
C GLY A 104 9.13 6.59 10.21
N PHE A 105 9.41 6.35 8.92
CA PHE A 105 10.05 7.31 8.02
C PHE A 105 9.24 7.54 6.74
N GLN A 106 9.19 8.78 6.28
CA GLN A 106 8.76 9.13 4.93
C GLN A 106 9.94 9.77 4.21
N ILE A 107 10.21 9.33 2.99
CA ILE A 107 11.28 9.83 2.14
C ILE A 107 10.65 10.26 0.83
N GLY A 108 10.74 11.54 0.51
CA GLY A 108 10.12 12.09 -0.69
C GLY A 108 10.17 13.58 -0.83
N ALA A 109 9.81 14.10 -2.00
CA ALA A 109 9.84 15.54 -2.24
C ALA A 109 8.87 16.30 -1.31
N ILE A 110 7.69 15.73 -1.06
CA ILE A 110 6.64 16.28 -0.22
C ILE A 110 6.23 15.19 0.77
N ASN A 111 6.44 15.40 2.06
CA ASN A 111 6.01 14.47 3.11
C ASN A 111 5.06 15.19 4.06
N ILE A 112 3.89 14.61 4.30
CA ILE A 112 2.84 15.20 5.14
C ILE A 112 2.40 14.17 6.19
N ILE A 113 2.42 14.58 7.46
CA ILE A 113 1.88 13.80 8.58
C ILE A 113 0.91 14.70 9.31
N ARG A 114 -0.38 14.36 9.36
CA ARG A 114 -1.37 15.28 9.92
C ARG A 114 -1.34 15.39 11.44
N ASP A 115 -1.06 14.28 12.13
CA ASP A 115 -1.01 14.26 13.60
C ASP A 115 0.35 14.68 14.18
N ALA A 116 1.32 15.00 13.32
CA ALA A 116 2.61 15.55 13.76
C ALA A 116 2.51 17.05 14.07
N GLU A 117 3.31 17.52 15.05
CA GLU A 117 3.46 18.95 15.36
C GLU A 117 3.82 19.78 14.13
N PHE A 118 4.67 19.21 13.28
CA PHE A 118 5.08 19.78 12.00
C PHE A 118 4.51 18.94 10.85
N ARG A 119 3.43 19.44 10.27
CA ARG A 119 2.64 18.68 9.30
C ARG A 119 3.34 18.41 7.98
N PHE A 120 4.38 19.17 7.62
CA PHE A 120 5.07 19.06 6.34
C PHE A 120 6.58 19.10 6.53
N PHE A 121 7.28 18.17 5.88
CA PHE A 121 8.72 18.23 5.69
C PHE A 121 9.13 17.83 4.27
N PRO A 122 10.04 18.59 3.64
CA PRO A 122 10.64 18.19 2.38
C PRO A 122 11.72 17.11 2.60
N PHE A 123 11.90 16.24 1.60
CA PHE A 123 12.91 15.17 1.52
C PHE A 123 12.75 14.02 2.52
N VAL A 124 12.66 14.30 3.81
CA VAL A 124 12.55 13.28 4.88
C VAL A 124 11.61 13.78 5.97
N ASN A 125 10.73 12.90 6.45
CA ASN A 125 9.90 13.12 7.63
C ASN A 125 9.93 11.87 8.52
N ILE A 126 9.76 12.04 9.82
CA ILE A 126 9.81 10.98 10.82
C ILE A 126 8.64 11.18 11.77
N GLY A 127 7.93 10.10 12.06
CA GLY A 127 6.87 10.05 13.06
C GLY A 127 7.14 8.93 14.04
N PHE A 128 6.78 9.14 15.31
CA PHE A 128 7.03 8.23 16.42
C PHE A 128 5.84 8.21 17.38
#